data_AF-A0A6P3DW16-F1
#
_entry.id   AF-A0A6P3DW16-F1
#
_cell.length_a   1.000
_cell.length_b   1.000
_cell.length_c   1.000
_cell.angle_alpha   90.00
_cell.angle_beta   90.00
_cell.angle_gamma   90.00
#
_symmetry.space_group_name_H-M   'P 1'
#
loop_
_entity.id
_entity.type
_entity.pdbx_description
1 polymer ?
#
loop_
_entity_poly.entity_id
_entity_poly.type
_entity_poly.pdbx_seq_one_letter_code
_entity_poly.pdbx_strand_id
1 'polypeptide(L)'
;MSSKQNVNECTIYTQMMNLKVKTLLNIFLYSITGPIILYCFLSFLYYHENLRNTQLSTAEIKEKNPLYRVYTKSNDTEYLKHVFLVLERLGFKQTNDAFNWDLLWAHDYPFRSLSSSLKKLKAHQRVNHIPGCGYITNKVDLSTAEGRYILPAFKIPEQSNEFFLYANQHPEKMFVQKSNDHRGISIKNVSDINVTETGSFVQEFIQRPFLIDGYKFDIGIYTVITSVDPLRVYIYKGDVLFRFCPVKYYPFDPEVLDKYIVGDDYLPIWNVPSLKHYYTKLKFSMKDSFDAYVRMQAKDPEKVWSGVREAIREITLSKEIYIKEAIKRFGNGRNFFELIRVDFALDENLNIYTMEANMSPNLSSAHYLPNQLLYEQVIFNLFSLVGIGQRIRKDSLKIRNRMEEEMEVAEKNIMVLPELCIECNDCFRVECQLCSPCFTPETKLILSQSYLENQNKMDFQRIFPPPITKDMILKDYTIKNQLLVRWYQGKCELDHSWCS
;
A
#
# COMPACT_ATOMS: atom_id res chain seq x y z
N MET A 1 -108.95 42.17 -40.74
CA MET A 1 -107.70 41.56 -41.24
C MET A 1 -106.53 42.42 -40.80
N SER A 2 -105.81 42.03 -39.75
CA SER A 2 -104.44 42.44 -39.39
C SER A 2 -104.20 42.13 -37.91
N SER A 3 -103.66 40.94 -37.62
CA SER A 3 -102.90 40.61 -36.41
C SER A 3 -102.51 39.15 -36.49
N LYS A 4 -101.25 38.82 -36.14
CA LYS A 4 -100.60 37.50 -36.11
C LYS A 4 -99.74 37.17 -37.33
N GLN A 5 -98.55 37.77 -37.43
CA GLN A 5 -97.43 37.09 -38.09
C GLN A 5 -96.00 37.56 -37.75
N ASN A 6 -95.79 38.57 -36.88
CA ASN A 6 -94.45 39.13 -36.64
C ASN A 6 -93.76 38.75 -35.31
N VAL A 7 -94.20 37.69 -34.61
CA VAL A 7 -93.52 37.25 -33.36
C VAL A 7 -92.60 36.04 -33.57
N ASN A 8 -92.67 35.33 -34.70
CA ASN A 8 -91.87 34.11 -34.92
C ASN A 8 -90.51 34.32 -35.61
N GLU A 9 -90.27 35.45 -36.29
CA GLU A 9 -88.99 35.67 -37.00
C GLU A 9 -87.86 36.15 -36.09
N CYS A 10 -88.18 36.83 -34.98
CA CYS A 10 -87.15 37.34 -34.06
C CYS A 10 -86.52 36.21 -33.22
N THR A 11 -87.28 35.20 -32.82
CA THR A 11 -86.80 34.09 -31.96
C THR A 11 -85.87 33.11 -32.71
N ILE A 12 -86.12 32.89 -34.00
CA ILE A 12 -85.31 31.98 -34.85
C ILE A 12 -83.94 32.60 -35.14
N TYR A 13 -83.88 33.91 -35.39
CA TYR A 13 -82.61 34.60 -35.65
C TYR A 13 -81.69 34.60 -34.42
N THR A 14 -82.23 34.78 -33.21
CA THR A 14 -81.45 34.69 -31.96
C THR A 14 -80.99 33.25 -31.65
N GLN A 15 -81.80 32.23 -31.96
CA GLN A 15 -81.41 30.82 -31.83
C GLN A 15 -80.32 30.41 -32.83
N MET A 16 -80.38 30.89 -34.08
CA MET A 16 -79.37 30.59 -35.10
C MET A 16 -78.04 31.30 -34.83
N MET A 17 -78.04 32.52 -34.29
CA MET A 17 -76.82 33.20 -33.85
C MET A 17 -76.16 32.47 -32.67
N ASN A 18 -76.95 31.96 -31.73
CA ASN A 18 -76.47 31.23 -30.57
C ASN A 18 -75.86 29.85 -30.94
N LEU A 19 -76.43 29.16 -31.95
CA LEU A 19 -75.85 27.93 -32.49
C LEU A 19 -74.51 28.20 -33.19
N LYS A 20 -74.43 29.19 -34.11
CA LYS A 20 -73.18 29.48 -34.83
C LYS A 20 -72.04 29.92 -33.91
N VAL A 21 -72.35 30.71 -32.87
CA VAL A 21 -71.37 31.12 -31.86
C VAL A 21 -70.92 29.94 -31.00
N LYS A 22 -71.82 29.02 -30.62
CA LYS A 22 -71.44 27.77 -29.94
C LYS A 22 -70.56 26.87 -30.82
N THR A 23 -70.86 26.77 -32.12
CA THR A 23 -70.05 25.96 -33.04
C THR A 23 -68.66 26.55 -33.22
N LEU A 24 -68.54 27.87 -33.37
CA LEU A 24 -67.24 28.57 -33.43
C LEU A 24 -66.45 28.46 -32.13
N LEU A 25 -67.12 28.60 -30.98
CA LEU A 25 -66.49 28.42 -29.67
C LEU A 25 -65.99 26.98 -29.49
N ASN A 26 -66.78 25.98 -29.90
CA ASN A 26 -66.36 24.58 -29.86
C ASN A 26 -65.20 24.32 -30.81
N ILE A 27 -65.21 24.86 -32.04
CA ILE A 27 -64.08 24.72 -32.98
C ILE A 27 -62.80 25.34 -32.39
N PHE A 28 -62.91 26.52 -31.77
CA PHE A 28 -61.78 27.19 -31.11
C PHE A 28 -61.30 26.42 -29.87
N LEU A 29 -62.22 25.86 -29.09
CA LEU A 29 -61.91 25.01 -27.95
C LEU A 29 -61.14 23.77 -28.45
N TYR A 30 -61.65 23.05 -29.45
CA TYR A 30 -61.00 21.86 -30.01
C TYR A 30 -59.67 22.16 -30.71
N SER A 31 -59.52 23.32 -31.35
CA SER A 31 -58.26 23.72 -32.00
C SER A 31 -57.16 24.07 -31.00
N ILE A 32 -57.50 24.38 -29.75
CA ILE A 32 -56.54 24.70 -28.69
C ILE A 32 -56.35 23.51 -27.74
N THR A 33 -57.44 22.87 -27.30
CA THR A 33 -57.36 21.74 -26.38
C THR A 33 -56.77 20.50 -27.04
N GLY A 34 -57.06 20.26 -28.33
CA GLY A 34 -56.52 19.12 -29.08
C GLY A 34 -54.99 19.10 -29.10
N PRO A 35 -54.32 20.18 -29.55
CA PRO A 35 -52.86 20.27 -29.55
C PRO A 35 -52.23 20.20 -28.15
N ILE A 36 -52.88 20.77 -27.13
CA ILE A 36 -52.38 20.71 -25.75
C ILE A 36 -52.43 19.28 -25.21
N ILE A 37 -53.55 18.58 -25.42
CA ILE A 37 -53.69 17.17 -25.01
C ILE A 37 -52.69 16.30 -25.76
N LEU A 38 -52.52 16.53 -27.07
CA LEU A 38 -51.53 15.81 -27.88
C LEU A 38 -50.10 16.08 -27.41
N TYR A 39 -49.76 17.33 -27.09
CA TYR A 39 -48.45 17.69 -26.54
C TYR A 39 -48.22 17.04 -25.18
N CYS A 40 -49.18 17.11 -24.26
CA CYS A 40 -49.10 16.44 -22.96
C CYS A 40 -48.96 14.92 -23.12
N PHE A 41 -49.67 14.30 -24.06
CA PHE A 41 -49.58 12.87 -24.34
C PHE A 41 -48.22 12.49 -24.94
N LEU A 42 -47.70 13.27 -25.89
CA LEU A 42 -46.37 13.08 -26.47
C LEU A 42 -45.25 13.31 -25.44
N SER A 43 -45.38 14.33 -24.58
CA SER A 43 -44.46 14.55 -23.46
C SER A 43 -44.53 13.44 -22.42
N PHE A 44 -45.72 12.90 -22.14
CA PHE A 44 -45.89 11.74 -21.27
C PHE A 44 -45.25 10.50 -21.89
N LEU A 45 -45.46 10.23 -23.18
CA LEU A 45 -44.81 9.13 -23.90
C LEU A 45 -43.29 9.29 -23.93
N TYR A 46 -42.79 10.50 -24.22
CA TYR A 46 -41.35 10.81 -24.19
C TYR A 46 -40.75 10.60 -22.78
N TYR A 47 -41.46 11.05 -21.74
CA TYR A 47 -41.04 10.85 -20.35
C TYR A 47 -41.09 9.37 -19.95
N HIS A 48 -42.11 8.64 -20.40
CA HIS A 48 -42.29 7.22 -20.12
C HIS A 48 -41.28 6.35 -20.89
N GLU A 49 -40.89 6.74 -22.10
CA GLU A 49 -39.83 6.13 -22.89
C GLU A 49 -38.45 6.41 -22.28
N ASN A 50 -38.20 7.64 -21.80
CA ASN A 50 -36.98 7.95 -21.03
C ASN A 50 -36.93 7.20 -19.69
N LEU A 51 -38.05 7.07 -18.98
CA LEU A 51 -38.16 6.25 -17.76
C LEU A 51 -37.93 4.76 -18.04
N ARG A 52 -38.43 4.24 -19.18
CA ARG A 52 -38.16 2.86 -19.61
C ARG A 52 -36.68 2.65 -19.97
N ASN A 53 -36.04 3.64 -20.57
CA ASN A 53 -34.60 3.67 -20.79
C ASN A 53 -33.79 3.83 -19.49
N THR A 54 -34.44 4.21 -18.38
CA THR A 54 -33.88 4.17 -17.02
C THR A 54 -34.29 2.93 -16.22
N GLN A 55 -34.82 1.89 -16.86
CA GLN A 55 -34.66 0.54 -16.30
C GLN A 55 -33.17 0.25 -16.31
N LEU A 56 -32.53 0.36 -15.14
CA LEU A 56 -31.24 -0.25 -14.83
C LEU A 56 -31.27 -1.64 -15.44
N SER A 57 -30.66 -1.81 -16.62
CA SER A 57 -30.39 -3.14 -17.11
C SER A 57 -29.52 -3.76 -16.02
N THR A 58 -30.08 -4.65 -15.23
CA THR A 58 -29.29 -5.48 -14.34
C THR A 58 -28.40 -6.29 -15.26
N ALA A 59 -27.19 -5.78 -15.49
CA ALA A 59 -26.20 -6.48 -16.30
C ALA A 59 -26.06 -7.85 -15.64
N GLU A 60 -26.42 -8.90 -16.36
CA GLU A 60 -26.11 -10.26 -15.93
C GLU A 60 -24.59 -10.36 -15.84
N ILE A 61 -24.05 -10.30 -14.62
CA ILE A 61 -22.63 -10.49 -14.37
C ILE A 61 -22.37 -11.99 -14.55
N LYS A 62 -21.91 -12.37 -15.74
CA LYS A 62 -21.47 -13.75 -16.03
C LYS A 62 -20.21 -14.06 -15.22
N GLU A 63 -20.39 -14.87 -14.18
CA GLU A 63 -19.38 -15.20 -13.18
C GLU A 63 -18.08 -15.75 -13.78
N LYS A 64 -17.00 -14.99 -13.66
CA LYS A 64 -15.62 -15.49 -13.77
C LYS A 64 -14.86 -15.09 -12.51
N ASN A 65 -13.76 -15.77 -12.24
CA ASN A 65 -12.94 -15.47 -11.07
C ASN A 65 -11.65 -14.80 -11.53
N PRO A 66 -11.12 -13.83 -10.77
CA PRO A 66 -9.82 -13.25 -11.08
C PRO A 66 -8.74 -14.34 -11.02
N LEU A 67 -7.74 -14.20 -11.87
CA LEU A 67 -6.74 -15.23 -12.11
C LEU A 67 -5.41 -14.84 -11.47
N TYR A 68 -4.73 -15.79 -10.82
CA TYR A 68 -3.37 -15.61 -10.36
C TYR A 68 -2.41 -16.65 -10.96
N ARG A 69 -1.17 -16.24 -11.17
CA ARG A 69 -0.07 -17.08 -11.62
C ARG A 69 1.03 -17.06 -10.57
N VAL A 70 1.69 -18.20 -10.38
CA VAL A 70 2.82 -18.34 -9.46
C VAL A 70 4.12 -18.44 -10.27
N TYR A 71 5.18 -17.80 -9.79
CA TYR A 71 6.53 -17.96 -10.33
C TYR A 71 7.52 -18.30 -9.21
N THR A 72 8.16 -19.46 -9.32
CA THR A 72 9.21 -19.93 -8.43
C THR A 72 10.20 -20.77 -9.24
N LYS A 73 11.48 -20.76 -8.85
CA LYS A 73 12.49 -21.67 -9.41
C LYS A 73 12.46 -23.05 -8.75
N SER A 74 11.98 -23.12 -7.52
CA SER A 74 11.86 -24.38 -6.79
C SER A 74 10.51 -25.04 -7.10
N ASN A 75 10.49 -26.38 -7.12
CA ASN A 75 9.24 -27.12 -7.19
C ASN A 75 8.53 -27.16 -5.82
N ASP A 76 9.26 -26.90 -4.73
CA ASP A 76 8.67 -26.75 -3.42
C ASP A 76 7.96 -25.39 -3.33
N THR A 77 6.70 -25.41 -2.90
CA THR A 77 5.83 -24.25 -2.71
C THR A 77 5.17 -24.25 -1.35
N GLU A 78 5.60 -25.10 -0.41
CA GLU A 78 5.01 -25.19 0.93
C GLU A 78 5.09 -23.84 1.68
N TYR A 79 6.17 -23.08 1.45
CA TYR A 79 6.33 -21.72 1.99
C TYR A 79 5.31 -20.70 1.45
N LEU A 80 4.56 -21.02 0.39
CA LEU A 80 3.49 -20.20 -0.17
C LEU A 80 2.09 -20.63 0.28
N LYS A 81 1.96 -21.63 1.15
CA LYS A 81 0.68 -22.16 1.64
C LYS A 81 -0.32 -21.06 2.02
N HIS A 82 0.12 -20.08 2.81
CA HIS A 82 -0.76 -19.01 3.30
C HIS A 82 -1.13 -18.00 2.21
N VAL A 83 -0.27 -17.79 1.21
CA VAL A 83 -0.59 -16.98 0.03
C VAL A 83 -1.73 -17.63 -0.76
N PHE A 84 -1.62 -18.94 -1.02
CA PHE A 84 -2.65 -19.69 -1.75
C PHE A 84 -3.97 -19.71 -0.99
N LEU A 85 -3.94 -19.96 0.32
CA LEU A 85 -5.13 -19.98 1.15
C LEU A 85 -5.88 -18.64 1.14
N VAL A 86 -5.17 -17.52 1.26
CA VAL A 86 -5.80 -16.20 1.24
C VAL A 86 -6.35 -15.87 -0.15
N LEU A 87 -5.62 -16.19 -1.24
CA LEU A 87 -6.11 -15.99 -2.60
C LEU A 87 -7.36 -16.82 -2.90
N GLU A 88 -7.40 -18.07 -2.46
CA GLU A 88 -8.57 -18.95 -2.59
C GLU A 88 -9.78 -18.36 -1.84
N ARG A 89 -9.59 -17.87 -0.61
CA ARG A 89 -10.64 -17.19 0.17
C ARG A 89 -11.12 -15.89 -0.48
N LEU A 90 -10.26 -15.20 -1.23
CA LEU A 90 -10.61 -14.03 -2.04
C LEU A 90 -11.25 -14.41 -3.40
N GLY A 91 -11.42 -15.71 -3.68
CA GLY A 91 -12.07 -16.22 -4.88
C GLY A 91 -11.17 -16.27 -6.12
N PHE A 92 -9.86 -16.08 -5.98
CA PHE A 92 -8.92 -16.17 -7.10
C PHE A 92 -8.74 -17.61 -7.56
N LYS A 93 -8.52 -17.80 -8.86
CA LYS A 93 -8.20 -19.11 -9.47
C LYS A 93 -6.79 -19.12 -10.03
N GLN A 94 -6.04 -20.19 -9.79
CA GLN A 94 -4.70 -20.34 -10.35
C GLN A 94 -4.78 -20.59 -11.86
N THR A 95 -3.85 -20.01 -12.61
CA THR A 95 -3.68 -20.23 -14.05
C THR A 95 -2.21 -20.45 -14.40
N ASN A 96 -1.98 -21.24 -15.45
CA ASN A 96 -0.67 -21.41 -16.07
C ASN A 96 -0.51 -20.56 -17.34
N ASP A 97 -1.53 -19.79 -17.72
CA ASP A 97 -1.48 -18.92 -18.90
C ASP A 97 -0.40 -17.84 -18.73
N ALA A 98 0.40 -17.64 -19.78
CA ALA A 98 1.52 -16.71 -19.74
C ALA A 98 1.10 -15.23 -19.70
N PHE A 99 -0.08 -14.89 -20.21
CA PHE A 99 -0.52 -13.53 -20.49
C PHE A 99 -1.90 -13.18 -19.89
N ASN A 100 -2.75 -14.17 -19.64
CA ASN A 100 -4.11 -14.00 -19.11
C ASN A 100 -4.16 -14.32 -17.62
N TRP A 101 -3.77 -13.34 -16.82
CA TRP A 101 -3.77 -13.37 -15.35
C TRP A 101 -3.93 -11.95 -14.82
N ASP A 102 -4.44 -11.80 -13.60
CA ASP A 102 -4.60 -10.53 -12.89
C ASP A 102 -3.46 -10.29 -11.89
N LEU A 103 -3.02 -11.33 -11.19
CA LEU A 103 -1.89 -11.31 -10.26
C LEU A 103 -0.79 -12.29 -10.68
N LEU A 104 0.45 -11.83 -10.75
CA LEU A 104 1.63 -12.69 -10.74
C LEU A 104 2.27 -12.62 -9.36
N TRP A 105 2.17 -13.71 -8.61
CA TRP A 105 2.89 -13.89 -7.34
C TRP A 105 4.18 -14.65 -7.59
N ALA A 106 5.29 -13.93 -7.57
CA ALA A 106 6.64 -14.48 -7.71
C ALA A 106 7.29 -14.63 -6.33
N HIS A 107 7.96 -15.75 -6.10
CA HIS A 107 8.86 -15.92 -4.95
C HIS A 107 10.29 -15.49 -5.33
N ASP A 108 10.76 -15.88 -6.50
CA ASP A 108 12.05 -15.46 -7.05
C ASP A 108 11.95 -14.13 -7.80
N TYR A 109 13.05 -13.36 -7.83
CA TYR A 109 13.16 -12.13 -8.62
C TYR A 109 12.83 -12.38 -10.12
N PRO A 110 11.69 -11.89 -10.64
CA PRO A 110 11.14 -12.38 -11.91
C PRO A 110 11.69 -11.66 -13.14
N PHE A 111 12.31 -10.49 -12.97
CA PHE A 111 12.66 -9.58 -14.07
C PHE A 111 13.77 -10.07 -14.99
N ARG A 112 14.55 -11.08 -14.58
CA ARG A 112 15.54 -11.73 -15.45
C ARG A 112 14.86 -12.71 -16.40
N SER A 113 14.12 -13.67 -15.86
CA SER A 113 13.51 -14.76 -16.64
C SER A 113 12.25 -14.33 -17.39
N LEU A 114 11.44 -13.46 -16.81
CA LEU A 114 10.14 -13.04 -17.35
C LEU A 114 10.17 -11.67 -18.03
N SER A 115 11.37 -11.13 -18.28
CA SER A 115 11.59 -9.75 -18.75
C SER A 115 10.69 -9.34 -19.92
N SER A 116 10.61 -10.19 -20.95
CA SER A 116 9.83 -9.91 -22.17
C SER A 116 8.33 -9.76 -21.90
N SER A 117 7.78 -10.58 -21.00
CA SER A 117 6.37 -10.54 -20.61
C SER A 117 6.06 -9.35 -19.68
N LEU A 118 6.94 -9.07 -18.72
CA LEU A 118 6.76 -8.00 -17.73
C LEU A 118 6.90 -6.59 -18.35
N LYS A 119 7.47 -6.47 -19.55
CA LYS A 119 7.49 -5.22 -20.32
C LYS A 119 6.14 -4.90 -20.99
N LYS A 120 5.23 -5.87 -21.08
CA LYS A 120 3.97 -5.78 -21.83
C LYS A 120 2.75 -5.94 -20.92
N LEU A 121 2.86 -5.52 -19.66
CA LEU A 121 1.79 -5.64 -18.69
C LEU A 121 0.60 -4.76 -19.07
N LYS A 122 -0.61 -5.31 -18.86
CA LYS A 122 -1.87 -4.59 -19.00
C LYS A 122 -2.19 -3.84 -17.71
N ALA A 123 -3.03 -2.80 -17.79
CA ALA A 123 -3.31 -1.91 -16.65
C ALA A 123 -3.88 -2.62 -15.40
N HIS A 124 -4.60 -3.73 -15.56
CA HIS A 124 -5.17 -4.51 -14.45
C HIS A 124 -4.17 -5.48 -13.80
N GLN A 125 -3.05 -5.78 -14.46
CA GLN A 125 -2.10 -6.78 -13.99
C GLN A 125 -1.29 -6.24 -12.81
N ARG A 126 -1.03 -7.10 -11.83
CA ARG A 126 -0.23 -6.80 -10.64
C ARG A 126 0.87 -7.83 -10.44
N VAL A 127 2.03 -7.37 -10.00
CA VAL A 127 3.21 -8.20 -9.73
C VAL A 127 3.78 -7.81 -8.37
N ASN A 128 4.04 -8.78 -7.51
CA ASN A 128 4.48 -8.56 -6.12
C ASN A 128 5.98 -8.27 -5.95
N HIS A 129 6.65 -7.85 -7.03
CA HIS A 129 8.00 -7.31 -6.95
C HIS A 129 8.15 -6.04 -7.76
N ILE A 130 9.07 -5.17 -7.34
CA ILE A 130 9.47 -3.96 -8.03
C ILE A 130 10.82 -4.18 -8.75
N PRO A 131 10.96 -3.82 -10.05
CA PRO A 131 12.26 -3.86 -10.70
C PRO A 131 13.29 -3.03 -9.95
N GLY A 132 14.42 -3.64 -9.57
CA GLY A 132 15.44 -2.96 -8.78
C GLY A 132 15.21 -2.97 -7.26
N CYS A 133 14.22 -3.69 -6.72
CA CYS A 133 14.05 -3.85 -5.26
C CYS A 133 15.31 -4.36 -4.54
N GLY A 134 16.21 -5.03 -5.28
CA GLY A 134 17.55 -5.41 -4.81
C GLY A 134 18.41 -4.25 -4.28
N TYR A 135 18.15 -3.00 -4.67
CA TYR A 135 18.85 -1.84 -4.06
C TYR A 135 18.52 -1.64 -2.58
N ILE A 136 17.39 -2.18 -2.11
CA ILE A 136 16.97 -2.19 -0.71
C ILE A 136 17.31 -3.54 -0.07
N THR A 137 17.09 -4.65 -0.78
CA THR A 137 17.17 -5.99 -0.18
C THR A 137 18.54 -6.66 -0.31
N ASN A 138 19.48 -6.07 -1.05
CA ASN A 138 20.86 -6.54 -1.06
C ASN A 138 21.52 -6.20 0.29
N LYS A 139 21.91 -7.25 1.02
CA LYS A 139 22.43 -7.14 2.38
C LYS A 139 23.68 -6.27 2.48
N VAL A 140 24.64 -6.44 1.57
CA VAL A 140 25.88 -5.65 1.54
C VAL A 140 25.53 -4.18 1.29
N ASP A 141 24.78 -3.87 0.22
CA ASP A 141 24.45 -2.50 -0.16
C ASP A 141 23.56 -1.76 0.85
N LEU A 142 22.72 -2.48 1.58
CA LEU A 142 21.93 -1.94 2.68
C LEU A 142 22.80 -1.68 3.91
N SER A 143 23.62 -2.66 4.30
CA SER A 143 24.40 -2.58 5.55
C SER A 143 25.50 -1.53 5.48
N THR A 144 26.03 -1.25 4.29
CA THR A 144 27.08 -0.25 4.09
C THR A 144 26.53 1.08 3.57
N ALA A 145 25.22 1.27 3.58
CA ALA A 145 24.65 2.57 3.25
C ALA A 145 24.87 3.55 4.41
N GLU A 146 25.08 4.82 4.07
CA GLU A 146 25.11 5.88 5.08
C GLU A 146 23.69 6.12 5.61
N GLY A 147 23.55 6.15 6.93
CA GLY A 147 22.26 6.39 7.58
C GLY A 147 22.38 6.43 9.10
N ARG A 148 21.44 7.12 9.75
CA ARG A 148 21.39 7.25 11.22
C ARG A 148 21.06 5.93 11.92
N TYR A 149 20.38 5.05 11.21
CA TYR A 149 19.86 3.78 11.73
C TYR A 149 20.62 2.57 11.15
N ILE A 150 21.80 2.80 10.57
CA ILE A 150 22.65 1.77 10.00
C ILE A 150 23.94 1.77 10.81
N LEU A 151 24.36 0.60 11.29
CA LEU A 151 25.62 0.47 12.02
C LEU A 151 26.79 0.66 11.05
N PRO A 152 27.91 1.27 11.51
CA PRO A 152 29.12 1.37 10.71
C PRO A 152 29.51 0.02 10.10
N ALA A 153 29.65 0.00 8.78
CA ALA A 153 29.98 -1.19 8.03
C ALA A 153 30.84 -0.86 6.81
N PHE A 154 31.67 -1.82 6.42
CA PHE A 154 32.71 -1.65 5.41
C PHE A 154 32.68 -2.84 4.46
N LYS A 155 32.55 -2.58 3.16
CA LYS A 155 32.63 -3.60 2.10
C LYS A 155 34.03 -4.18 2.04
N ILE A 156 34.14 -5.50 1.91
CA ILE A 156 35.41 -6.20 1.80
C ILE A 156 35.48 -6.85 0.41
N PRO A 157 36.61 -6.68 -0.32
CA PRO A 157 37.86 -6.04 0.09
C PRO A 157 37.93 -4.51 -0.04
N GLU A 158 36.95 -3.85 -0.67
CA GLU A 158 37.07 -2.48 -1.19
C GLU A 158 37.37 -1.42 -0.12
N GLN A 159 36.81 -1.56 1.08
CA GLN A 159 36.90 -0.61 2.19
C GLN A 159 37.75 -1.14 3.36
N SER A 160 38.66 -2.09 3.10
CA SER A 160 39.49 -2.69 4.16
C SER A 160 40.34 -1.66 4.90
N ASN A 161 40.89 -0.66 4.20
CA ASN A 161 41.69 0.41 4.83
C ASN A 161 40.83 1.30 5.74
N GLU A 162 39.63 1.66 5.31
CA GLU A 162 38.67 2.44 6.10
C GLU A 162 38.26 1.68 7.36
N PHE A 163 38.01 0.37 7.23
CA PHE A 163 37.75 -0.50 8.36
C PHE A 163 38.87 -0.49 9.38
N PHE A 164 40.14 -0.68 8.97
CA PHE A 164 41.26 -0.68 9.91
C PHE A 164 41.46 0.68 10.59
N LEU A 165 41.27 1.79 9.88
CA LEU A 165 41.31 3.12 10.47
C LEU A 165 40.22 3.30 11.53
N TYR A 166 38.99 2.89 11.22
CA TYR A 166 37.87 2.93 12.17
C TYR A 166 38.12 2.05 13.40
N ALA A 167 38.55 0.80 13.19
CA ALA A 167 38.83 -0.15 14.26
C ALA A 167 39.96 0.34 15.20
N ASN A 168 40.99 0.99 14.64
CA ASN A 168 42.08 1.59 15.45
C ASN A 168 41.61 2.80 16.27
N GLN A 169 40.65 3.58 15.77
CA GLN A 169 40.05 4.71 16.50
C GLN A 169 39.07 4.25 17.59
N HIS A 170 38.53 3.04 17.45
CA HIS A 170 37.49 2.48 18.33
C HIS A 170 37.88 1.07 18.83
N PRO A 171 38.96 0.93 19.64
CA PRO A 171 39.50 -0.35 20.06
C PRO A 171 38.55 -1.15 20.98
N GLU A 172 37.54 -0.50 21.57
CA GLU A 172 36.52 -1.12 22.39
C GLU A 172 35.40 -1.81 21.59
N LYS A 173 35.35 -1.62 20.26
CA LYS A 173 34.28 -2.14 19.41
C LYS A 173 34.56 -3.57 18.96
N MET A 174 33.50 -4.37 18.90
CA MET A 174 33.51 -5.70 18.31
C MET A 174 32.89 -5.67 16.92
N PHE A 175 33.28 -6.60 16.05
CA PHE A 175 32.84 -6.64 14.67
C PHE A 175 32.37 -8.03 14.26
N VAL A 176 31.43 -8.07 13.32
CA VAL A 176 30.95 -9.29 12.68
C VAL A 176 31.23 -9.22 11.18
N GLN A 177 31.79 -10.29 10.63
CA GLN A 177 31.92 -10.45 9.17
C GLN A 177 30.72 -11.22 8.65
N LYS A 178 30.07 -10.70 7.61
CA LYS A 178 28.89 -11.29 6.99
C LYS A 178 29.08 -11.36 5.47
N SER A 179 28.60 -12.42 4.86
CA SER A 179 28.45 -12.55 3.41
C SER A 179 26.97 -12.48 3.01
N ASN A 180 26.69 -12.35 1.71
CA ASN A 180 25.31 -12.37 1.21
C ASN A 180 24.57 -13.69 1.51
N ASP A 181 25.29 -14.80 1.69
CA ASP A 181 24.70 -16.13 1.87
C ASP A 181 24.53 -16.54 3.35
N HIS A 182 24.76 -15.62 4.29
CA HIS A 182 24.64 -15.87 5.75
C HIS A 182 25.53 -16.99 6.31
N ARG A 183 26.56 -17.43 5.58
CA ARG A 183 27.49 -18.47 6.05
C ARG A 183 28.59 -17.85 6.90
N GLY A 184 28.90 -18.49 8.03
CA GLY A 184 30.08 -18.18 8.84
C GLY A 184 30.01 -16.87 9.64
N ILE A 185 28.81 -16.42 10.02
CA ILE A 185 28.67 -15.22 10.85
C ILE A 185 29.18 -15.53 12.26
N SER A 186 30.31 -14.94 12.63
CA SER A 186 30.84 -14.95 13.99
C SER A 186 31.41 -13.58 14.34
N ILE A 187 31.51 -13.30 15.64
CA ILE A 187 32.29 -12.15 16.10
C ILE A 187 33.76 -12.49 15.88
N LYS A 188 34.50 -11.58 15.26
CA LYS A 188 35.91 -11.76 14.95
C LYS A 188 36.71 -10.62 15.56
N ASN A 189 37.91 -10.92 16.05
CA ASN A 189 38.88 -9.87 16.35
C ASN A 189 39.28 -9.19 15.03
N VAL A 190 39.73 -7.94 15.13
CA VAL A 190 40.20 -7.16 13.97
C VAL A 190 41.30 -7.91 13.21
N SER A 191 42.17 -8.64 13.92
CA SER A 191 43.24 -9.47 13.35
C SER A 191 42.75 -10.69 12.57
N ASP A 192 41.54 -11.18 12.88
CA ASP A 192 41.02 -12.48 12.40
C ASP A 192 40.03 -12.29 11.22
N ILE A 193 39.80 -11.03 10.82
CA ILE A 193 38.93 -10.69 9.70
C ILE A 193 39.61 -11.02 8.39
N ASN A 194 38.91 -11.77 7.54
CA ASN A 194 39.39 -12.08 6.21
C ASN A 194 39.10 -10.90 5.27
N VAL A 195 40.09 -10.02 5.10
CA VAL A 195 40.00 -8.85 4.21
C VAL A 195 40.07 -9.16 2.71
N THR A 196 40.22 -10.43 2.33
CA THR A 196 40.29 -10.85 0.92
C THR A 196 38.99 -11.49 0.41
N GLU A 197 38.03 -11.75 1.30
CA GLU A 197 36.77 -12.41 0.95
C GLU A 197 35.84 -11.46 0.20
N THR A 198 35.67 -11.72 -1.10
CA THR A 198 34.81 -10.91 -1.98
C THR A 198 33.33 -11.10 -1.65
N GLY A 199 32.54 -10.03 -1.79
CA GLY A 199 31.10 -10.08 -1.52
C GLY A 199 30.74 -10.23 -0.04
N SER A 200 31.69 -9.90 0.84
CA SER A 200 31.49 -9.81 2.29
C SER A 200 31.56 -8.37 2.77
N PHE A 201 31.10 -8.14 3.99
CA PHE A 201 31.26 -6.87 4.69
C PHE A 201 31.52 -7.11 6.17
N VAL A 202 32.21 -6.16 6.79
CA VAL A 202 32.43 -6.11 8.22
C VAL A 202 31.52 -5.04 8.80
N GLN A 203 30.80 -5.37 9.87
CA GLN A 203 29.88 -4.44 10.52
C GLN A 203 30.14 -4.40 12.03
N GLU A 204 29.99 -3.23 12.63
CA GLU A 204 30.03 -3.06 14.08
C GLU A 204 28.96 -3.95 14.74
N PHE A 205 29.35 -4.63 15.83
CA PHE A 205 28.48 -5.48 16.61
C PHE A 205 27.88 -4.72 17.80
N ILE A 206 26.56 -4.84 18.00
CA ILE A 206 25.87 -4.29 19.18
C ILE A 206 26.24 -5.12 20.42
N GLN A 207 27.26 -4.67 21.15
CA GLN A 207 27.82 -5.39 22.30
C GLN A 207 26.89 -5.42 23.53
N ARG A 208 26.05 -4.39 23.66
CA ARG A 208 25.08 -4.28 24.76
C ARG A 208 23.66 -4.15 24.18
N PRO A 209 23.09 -5.26 23.70
CA PRO A 209 21.74 -5.26 23.16
C PRO A 209 20.70 -5.08 24.26
N PHE A 210 19.49 -4.62 23.91
CA PHE A 210 18.36 -4.72 24.83
C PHE A 210 17.98 -6.20 25.00
N LEU A 211 17.87 -6.66 26.25
CA LEU A 211 17.57 -8.05 26.58
C LEU A 211 16.21 -8.15 27.28
N ILE A 212 15.47 -9.22 26.98
CA ILE A 212 14.25 -9.61 27.71
C ILE A 212 14.51 -10.97 28.35
N ASP A 213 14.41 -11.05 29.68
CA ASP A 213 14.79 -12.23 30.46
C ASP A 213 16.22 -12.78 30.18
N GLY A 214 17.11 -11.91 29.69
CA GLY A 214 18.47 -12.24 29.32
C GLY A 214 18.65 -12.74 27.88
N TYR A 215 17.59 -12.80 27.06
CA TYR A 215 17.66 -13.19 25.66
C TYR A 215 17.78 -11.98 24.74
N LYS A 216 18.72 -12.05 23.79
CA LYS A 216 18.80 -11.12 22.65
C LYS A 216 17.69 -11.48 21.65
N PHE A 217 17.23 -10.50 20.87
CA PHE A 217 16.22 -10.72 19.84
C PHE A 217 16.39 -9.76 18.67
N ASP A 218 15.68 -10.06 17.58
CA ASP A 218 15.40 -9.12 16.50
C ASP A 218 13.90 -8.86 16.34
N ILE A 219 13.59 -7.80 15.58
CA ILE A 219 12.23 -7.36 15.29
C ILE A 219 12.04 -7.33 13.78
N GLY A 220 11.20 -8.22 13.25
CA GLY A 220 10.82 -8.26 11.84
C GLY A 220 9.56 -7.45 11.56
N ILE A 221 9.69 -6.42 10.72
CA ILE A 221 8.60 -5.51 10.33
C ILE A 221 8.21 -5.73 8.88
N TYR A 222 6.97 -6.15 8.65
CA TYR A 222 6.42 -6.26 7.29
C TYR A 222 6.16 -4.86 6.72
N THR A 223 6.79 -4.59 5.59
CA THR A 223 6.79 -3.28 4.92
C THR A 223 6.35 -3.46 3.48
N VAL A 224 5.46 -2.59 3.02
CA VAL A 224 4.92 -2.60 1.65
C VAL A 224 5.26 -1.32 0.93
N ILE A 225 5.85 -1.45 -0.25
CA ILE A 225 6.07 -0.35 -1.20
C ILE A 225 5.04 -0.51 -2.30
N THR A 226 4.07 0.40 -2.38
CA THR A 226 3.00 0.35 -3.39
C THR A 226 3.33 1.15 -4.64
N SER A 227 4.26 2.11 -4.53
CA SER A 227 4.72 2.95 -5.62
C SER A 227 6.08 3.56 -5.30
N VAL A 228 6.87 3.85 -6.34
CA VAL A 228 8.19 4.49 -6.24
C VAL A 228 8.21 5.87 -6.89
N ASP A 229 7.25 6.19 -7.78
CA ASP A 229 7.16 7.51 -8.43
C ASP A 229 5.69 7.97 -8.58
N PRO A 230 5.12 8.69 -7.60
CA PRO A 230 5.71 9.06 -6.31
C PRO A 230 5.85 7.87 -5.35
N LEU A 231 6.77 7.98 -4.41
CA LEU A 231 7.01 6.97 -3.38
C LEU A 231 5.80 6.86 -2.44
N ARG A 232 5.38 5.63 -2.14
CA ARG A 232 4.34 5.28 -1.16
C ARG A 232 4.75 4.04 -0.40
N VAL A 233 4.89 4.17 0.92
CA VAL A 233 5.43 3.13 1.80
C VAL A 233 4.55 2.97 3.04
N TYR A 234 4.28 1.72 3.38
CA TYR A 234 3.45 1.32 4.52
C TYR A 234 4.16 0.27 5.37
N ILE A 235 3.87 0.25 6.68
CA ILE A 235 4.27 -0.83 7.59
C ILE A 235 3.03 -1.50 8.16
N TYR A 236 3.09 -2.81 8.38
CA TYR A 236 2.02 -3.53 9.07
C TYR A 236 2.13 -3.23 10.57
N LYS A 237 1.08 -2.64 11.16
CA LYS A 237 1.03 -2.31 12.60
C LYS A 237 0.18 -3.29 13.41
N GLY A 238 -0.53 -4.22 12.76
CA GLY A 238 -1.40 -5.18 13.44
C GLY A 238 -0.66 -6.12 14.38
N ASP A 239 0.58 -6.50 14.03
CA ASP A 239 1.54 -7.16 14.90
C ASP A 239 2.94 -7.09 14.28
N VAL A 240 3.94 -7.63 14.96
CA VAL A 240 5.34 -7.70 14.52
C VAL A 240 5.91 -9.08 14.84
N LEU A 241 6.96 -9.49 14.12
CA LEU A 241 7.62 -10.76 14.41
C LEU A 241 8.81 -10.54 15.35
N PHE A 242 8.71 -11.00 16.60
CA PHE A 242 9.86 -11.07 17.50
C PHE A 242 10.48 -12.46 17.48
N ARG A 243 11.80 -12.53 17.27
CA ARG A 243 12.55 -13.79 17.30
C ARG A 243 13.70 -13.67 18.31
N PHE A 244 13.68 -14.52 19.33
CA PHE A 244 14.70 -14.48 20.38
C PHE A 244 15.79 -15.51 20.11
N CYS A 245 17.02 -15.16 20.46
CA CYS A 245 18.11 -16.12 20.60
C CYS A 245 17.71 -17.22 21.61
N PRO A 246 17.98 -18.50 21.33
CA PRO A 246 17.56 -19.60 22.21
C PRO A 246 18.39 -19.68 23.50
N VAL A 247 19.57 -19.07 23.53
CA VAL A 247 20.46 -19.06 24.70
C VAL A 247 20.57 -17.65 25.29
N LYS A 248 20.62 -17.55 26.62
CA LYS A 248 20.81 -16.27 27.32
C LYS A 248 22.15 -15.64 26.94
N TYR A 249 22.13 -14.34 26.70
CA TYR A 249 23.27 -13.55 26.28
C TYR A 249 24.39 -13.57 27.31
N TYR A 250 24.08 -13.44 28.60
CA TYR A 250 25.05 -13.48 29.69
C TYR A 250 25.07 -14.82 30.45
N PRO A 251 26.24 -15.31 30.92
CA PRO A 251 27.58 -14.79 30.61
C PRO A 251 27.89 -14.89 29.11
N PHE A 252 28.55 -13.87 28.58
CA PHE A 252 28.77 -13.73 27.14
C PHE A 252 29.90 -14.63 26.66
N ASP A 253 29.63 -15.36 25.59
CA ASP A 253 30.58 -16.27 24.95
C ASP A 253 30.43 -16.12 23.42
N PRO A 254 31.44 -15.57 22.71
CA PRO A 254 31.39 -15.38 21.27
C PRO A 254 31.43 -16.69 20.47
N GLU A 255 31.81 -17.82 21.08
CA GLU A 255 31.81 -19.12 20.41
C GLU A 255 30.39 -19.71 20.29
N VAL A 256 29.47 -19.27 21.16
CA VAL A 256 28.07 -19.73 21.16
C VAL A 256 27.19 -18.77 20.37
N LEU A 257 27.09 -19.00 19.06
CA LEU A 257 26.33 -18.15 18.13
C LEU A 257 24.87 -17.92 18.57
N ASP A 258 24.24 -18.94 19.12
CA ASP A 258 22.86 -18.94 19.62
C ASP A 258 22.59 -17.95 20.77
N LYS A 259 23.62 -17.28 21.29
CA LYS A 259 23.48 -16.17 22.23
C LYS A 259 23.19 -14.84 21.54
N TYR A 260 23.64 -14.67 20.30
CA TYR A 260 23.65 -13.36 19.65
C TYR A 260 23.24 -13.33 18.17
N ILE A 261 23.05 -14.50 17.55
CA ILE A 261 22.51 -14.66 16.21
C ILE A 261 21.13 -15.30 16.33
N VAL A 262 20.15 -14.73 15.63
CA VAL A 262 18.82 -15.32 15.52
C VAL A 262 18.82 -16.25 14.31
N GLY A 263 18.71 -17.56 14.57
CA GLY A 263 18.54 -18.58 13.54
C GLY A 263 17.06 -18.93 13.28
N ASP A 264 16.84 -19.97 12.48
CA ASP A 264 15.49 -20.48 12.22
C ASP A 264 14.84 -21.09 13.48
N ASP A 265 15.62 -21.80 14.29
CA ASP A 265 15.22 -22.39 15.59
C ASP A 265 15.23 -21.36 16.75
N TYR A 266 14.67 -20.17 16.50
CA TYR A 266 14.63 -19.09 17.50
C TYR A 266 13.67 -19.41 18.66
N LEU A 267 13.94 -18.87 19.86
CA LEU A 267 12.99 -18.93 20.97
C LEU A 267 11.78 -18.03 20.67
N PRO A 268 10.56 -18.57 20.53
CA PRO A 268 9.41 -17.74 20.22
C PRO A 268 8.90 -16.99 21.45
N ILE A 269 8.23 -15.85 21.22
CA ILE A 269 7.76 -14.94 22.29
C ILE A 269 6.87 -15.64 23.34
N TRP A 270 6.08 -16.65 22.95
CA TRP A 270 5.22 -17.40 23.86
C TRP A 270 5.98 -18.31 24.84
N ASN A 271 7.30 -18.45 24.66
CA ASN A 271 8.18 -19.17 25.57
C ASN A 271 9.09 -18.24 26.38
N VAL A 272 9.07 -16.92 26.14
CA VAL A 272 9.82 -15.94 26.93
C VAL A 272 9.06 -15.62 28.23
N PRO A 273 9.62 -15.90 29.43
CA PRO A 273 8.88 -15.85 30.70
C PRO A 273 8.05 -14.59 30.95
N SER A 274 8.65 -13.41 30.77
CA SER A 274 8.04 -12.11 31.02
C SER A 274 7.00 -11.71 29.97
N LEU A 275 7.06 -12.28 28.77
CA LEU A 275 6.14 -11.96 27.66
C LEU A 275 5.03 -13.00 27.49
N LYS A 276 5.29 -14.24 27.91
CA LYS A 276 4.37 -15.38 27.78
C LYS A 276 3.00 -15.07 28.36
N HIS A 277 2.92 -14.42 29.52
CA HIS A 277 1.64 -14.10 30.15
C HIS A 277 0.79 -13.15 29.27
N TYR A 278 1.39 -12.08 28.77
CA TYR A 278 0.73 -11.11 27.88
C TYR A 278 0.23 -11.77 26.60
N TYR A 279 1.10 -12.52 25.93
CA TYR A 279 0.78 -13.12 24.65
C TYR A 279 -0.19 -14.30 24.77
N THR A 280 0.12 -15.29 25.60
CA THR A 280 -0.63 -16.56 25.63
C THR A 280 -1.95 -16.47 26.40
N LYS A 281 -1.94 -15.82 27.58
CA LYS A 281 -3.08 -15.76 28.50
C LYS A 281 -3.94 -14.52 28.27
N LEU A 282 -3.32 -13.35 28.09
CA LEU A 282 -4.06 -12.09 27.88
C LEU A 282 -4.37 -11.79 26.41
N LYS A 283 -3.82 -12.58 25.46
CA LYS A 283 -4.08 -12.48 24.01
C LYS A 283 -3.65 -11.15 23.38
N PHE A 284 -2.68 -10.45 23.99
CA PHE A 284 -2.05 -9.30 23.36
C PHE A 284 -1.19 -9.75 22.17
N SER A 285 -1.06 -8.85 21.18
CA SER A 285 -0.12 -9.02 20.07
C SER A 285 1.33 -9.13 20.58
N MET A 286 2.26 -9.62 19.75
CA MET A 286 3.67 -9.61 20.10
C MET A 286 4.17 -8.18 20.37
N LYS A 287 3.73 -7.24 19.52
CA LYS A 287 4.01 -5.81 19.68
C LYS A 287 3.55 -5.27 21.03
N ASP A 288 2.29 -5.47 21.38
CA ASP A 288 1.72 -4.91 22.61
C ASP A 288 2.32 -5.57 23.86
N SER A 289 2.66 -6.86 23.78
CA SER A 289 3.37 -7.58 24.84
C SER A 289 4.76 -6.96 25.09
N PHE A 290 5.49 -6.62 24.03
CA PHE A 290 6.76 -5.91 24.11
C PHE A 290 6.57 -4.50 24.69
N ASP A 291 5.59 -3.73 24.19
CA ASP A 291 5.33 -2.36 24.66
C ASP A 291 4.97 -2.31 26.14
N ALA A 292 4.21 -3.30 26.63
CA ALA A 292 3.89 -3.43 28.05
C ALA A 292 5.15 -3.71 28.88
N TYR A 293 6.00 -4.65 28.43
CA TYR A 293 7.25 -4.97 29.11
C TYR A 293 8.21 -3.76 29.16
N VAL A 294 8.39 -3.04 28.06
CA VAL A 294 9.26 -1.85 28.00
C VAL A 294 8.77 -0.76 28.97
N ARG A 295 7.46 -0.52 29.03
CA ARG A 295 6.86 0.43 29.98
C ARG A 295 7.05 0.01 31.44
N MET A 296 7.01 -1.29 31.74
CA MET A 296 7.34 -1.79 33.09
C MET A 296 8.78 -1.52 33.50
N GLN A 297 9.70 -1.40 32.54
CA GLN A 297 11.09 -1.00 32.77
C GLN A 297 11.28 0.54 32.82
N ALA A 298 10.19 1.31 32.92
CA ALA A 298 10.17 2.77 32.90
C ALA A 298 10.84 3.38 31.64
N LYS A 299 10.74 2.68 30.50
CA LYS A 299 11.21 3.16 29.19
C LYS A 299 10.02 3.39 28.25
N ASP A 300 10.23 4.22 27.22
CA ASP A 300 9.22 4.54 26.21
C ASP A 300 9.37 3.67 24.95
N PRO A 301 8.39 2.79 24.64
CA PRO A 301 8.42 1.99 23.41
C PRO A 301 8.26 2.83 22.14
N GLU A 302 7.68 4.04 22.21
CA GLU A 302 7.52 4.88 21.01
C GLU A 302 8.87 5.32 20.43
N LYS A 303 9.93 5.37 21.25
CA LYS A 303 11.30 5.57 20.76
C LYS A 303 11.69 4.50 19.72
N VAL A 304 11.30 3.24 19.95
CA VAL A 304 11.54 2.12 19.03
C VAL A 304 10.72 2.28 17.76
N TRP A 305 9.40 2.47 17.90
CA TRP A 305 8.49 2.52 16.75
C TRP A 305 8.70 3.74 15.86
N SER A 306 9.01 4.90 16.45
CA SER A 306 9.44 6.07 15.69
C SER A 306 10.75 5.81 14.96
N GLY A 307 11.74 5.22 15.61
CA GLY A 307 12.99 4.84 14.95
C GLY A 307 12.77 3.89 13.77
N VAL A 308 11.91 2.88 13.91
CA VAL A 308 11.55 1.94 12.83
C VAL A 308 10.95 2.68 11.63
N ARG A 309 9.98 3.57 11.85
CA ARG A 309 9.34 4.35 10.76
C ARG A 309 10.34 5.25 10.05
N GLU A 310 11.21 5.93 10.80
CA GLU A 310 12.23 6.81 10.25
C GLU A 310 13.30 6.04 9.46
N ALA A 311 13.78 4.90 9.98
CA ALA A 311 14.77 4.08 9.31
C ALA A 311 14.28 3.55 7.97
N ILE A 312 13.07 2.99 7.92
CA ILE A 312 12.49 2.49 6.67
C ILE A 312 12.32 3.64 5.66
N ARG A 313 11.91 4.82 6.12
CA ARG A 313 11.77 6.01 5.26
C ARG A 313 13.12 6.45 4.70
N GLU A 314 14.15 6.53 5.54
CA GLU A 314 15.52 6.93 5.15
C GLU A 314 16.10 5.96 4.11
N ILE A 315 15.96 4.65 4.34
CA ILE A 315 16.41 3.62 3.40
C ILE A 315 15.65 3.70 2.07
N THR A 316 14.32 3.78 2.10
CA THR A 316 13.52 3.80 0.87
C THR A 316 13.75 5.07 0.03
N LEU A 317 13.88 6.24 0.67
CA LEU A 317 14.19 7.49 -0.01
C LEU A 317 15.60 7.48 -0.62
N SER A 318 16.61 7.03 0.14
CA SER A 318 18.00 7.00 -0.37
C SER A 318 18.17 6.10 -1.61
N LYS A 319 17.31 5.09 -1.77
CA LYS A 319 17.34 4.17 -2.91
C LYS A 319 16.33 4.49 -4.02
N GLU A 320 15.43 5.46 -3.81
CA GLU A 320 14.32 5.79 -4.73
C GLU A 320 14.80 6.01 -6.17
N ILE A 321 15.86 6.79 -6.37
CA ILE A 321 16.37 7.14 -7.70
C ILE A 321 16.85 5.92 -8.49
N TYR A 322 17.53 4.98 -7.84
CA TYR A 322 18.05 3.78 -8.49
C TYR A 322 16.93 2.82 -8.89
N ILE A 323 15.92 2.67 -8.02
CA ILE A 323 14.75 1.84 -8.29
C ILE A 323 13.91 2.47 -9.42
N LYS A 324 13.71 3.79 -9.39
CA LYS A 324 13.01 4.52 -10.45
C LYS A 324 13.67 4.33 -11.81
N GLU A 325 15.01 4.34 -11.87
CA GLU A 325 15.75 4.07 -13.11
C GLU A 325 15.55 2.63 -13.60
N ALA A 326 15.57 1.64 -12.70
CA ALA A 326 15.30 0.25 -13.04
C ALA A 326 13.88 0.04 -13.58
N ILE A 327 12.88 0.72 -13.01
CA ILE A 327 11.47 0.64 -13.40
C ILE A 327 11.23 1.11 -14.84
N LYS A 328 11.97 2.12 -15.33
CA LYS A 328 11.77 2.66 -16.70
C LYS A 328 11.85 1.58 -17.79
N ARG A 329 12.60 0.51 -17.54
CA ARG A 329 12.73 -0.63 -18.46
C ARG A 329 11.47 -1.49 -18.57
N PHE A 330 10.53 -1.33 -17.63
CA PHE A 330 9.30 -2.10 -17.46
C PHE A 330 8.04 -1.20 -17.49
N GLY A 331 8.14 0.00 -18.05
CA GLY A 331 7.03 0.93 -18.19
C GLY A 331 7.01 1.99 -17.09
N ASN A 332 5.83 2.25 -16.53
CA ASN A 332 5.59 3.37 -15.60
C ASN A 332 5.58 2.97 -14.12
N GLY A 333 5.88 1.70 -13.79
CA GLY A 333 5.96 1.22 -12.41
C GLY A 333 4.62 0.83 -11.76
N ARG A 334 3.47 1.17 -12.35
CA ARG A 334 2.15 1.10 -11.69
C ARG A 334 1.60 -0.32 -11.50
N ASN A 335 2.21 -1.30 -12.15
CA ASN A 335 1.82 -2.71 -12.04
C ASN A 335 2.53 -3.44 -10.90
N PHE A 336 3.50 -2.80 -10.25
CA PHE A 336 4.43 -3.43 -9.32
C PHE A 336 4.19 -2.95 -7.90
N PHE A 337 4.27 -3.86 -6.94
CA PHE A 337 4.34 -3.57 -5.50
C PHE A 337 5.38 -4.50 -4.89
N GLU A 338 5.87 -4.20 -3.69
CA GLU A 338 6.87 -5.04 -3.02
C GLU A 338 6.45 -5.26 -1.56
N LEU A 339 6.43 -6.51 -1.10
CA LEU A 339 6.37 -6.87 0.31
C LEU A 339 7.77 -7.32 0.75
N ILE A 340 8.34 -6.60 1.71
CA ILE A 340 9.61 -6.97 2.36
C ILE A 340 9.40 -7.14 3.86
N ARG A 341 10.31 -7.88 4.52
CA ARG A 341 10.46 -7.84 5.98
C ARG A 341 11.78 -7.15 6.32
N VAL A 342 11.71 -6.04 7.03
CA VAL A 342 12.89 -5.31 7.51
C VAL A 342 13.16 -5.76 8.95
N ASP A 343 14.37 -6.27 9.19
CA ASP A 343 14.76 -6.80 10.49
C ASP A 343 15.61 -5.76 11.24
N PHE A 344 15.26 -5.52 12.50
CA PHE A 344 15.90 -4.54 13.36
C PHE A 344 16.50 -5.19 14.61
N ALA A 345 17.58 -4.60 15.12
CA ALA A 345 18.13 -4.89 16.43
C ALA A 345 18.06 -3.65 17.34
N LEU A 346 18.09 -3.88 18.65
CA LEU A 346 18.04 -2.84 19.68
C LEU A 346 19.29 -2.86 20.54
N ASP A 347 19.82 -1.67 20.85
CA ASP A 347 20.77 -1.51 21.96
C ASP A 347 20.04 -1.34 23.30
N GLU A 348 20.80 -1.43 24.40
CA GLU A 348 20.31 -1.26 25.79
C GLU A 348 19.51 0.03 26.03
N ASN A 349 19.71 1.05 25.20
CA ASN A 349 19.08 2.37 25.28
C ASN A 349 17.86 2.49 24.36
N LEU A 350 17.41 1.40 23.75
CA LEU A 350 16.31 1.35 22.78
C LEU A 350 16.59 2.14 21.49
N ASN A 351 17.86 2.34 21.14
CA ASN A 351 18.20 2.78 19.79
C ASN A 351 18.05 1.60 18.83
N ILE A 352 17.39 1.84 17.70
CA ILE A 352 17.15 0.81 16.67
C ILE A 352 18.26 0.85 15.63
N TYR A 353 18.58 -0.32 15.08
CA TYR A 353 19.52 -0.47 13.97
C TYR A 353 18.96 -1.45 12.96
N THR A 354 18.99 -1.07 11.68
CA THR A 354 18.57 -1.91 10.56
C THR A 354 19.63 -3.00 10.33
N MET A 355 19.20 -4.25 10.30
CA MET A 355 20.08 -5.40 10.12
C MET A 355 20.03 -5.95 8.70
N GLU A 356 18.84 -6.05 8.13
CA GLU A 356 18.60 -6.53 6.77
C GLU A 356 17.18 -6.21 6.30
N ALA A 357 16.97 -6.29 4.98
CA ALA A 357 15.66 -6.24 4.36
C ALA A 357 15.49 -7.47 3.45
N ASN A 358 14.52 -8.30 3.77
CA ASN A 358 14.29 -9.58 3.12
C ASN A 358 13.21 -9.44 2.03
N MET A 359 13.62 -9.63 0.76
CA MET A 359 12.71 -9.84 -0.37
C MET A 359 12.03 -11.20 -0.22
N SER A 360 10.75 -11.31 -0.59
CA SER A 360 9.99 -12.56 -0.48
C SER A 360 10.10 -13.17 0.93
N PRO A 361 9.74 -12.39 1.97
CA PRO A 361 9.97 -12.81 3.35
C PRO A 361 9.31 -14.17 3.62
N ASN A 362 9.92 -14.96 4.50
CA ASN A 362 9.34 -16.24 4.90
C ASN A 362 7.98 -15.99 5.58
N LEU A 363 6.92 -16.45 4.92
CA LEU A 363 5.54 -16.41 5.41
C LEU A 363 5.04 -17.81 5.74
N SER A 364 5.93 -18.80 5.94
CA SER A 364 5.56 -20.16 6.32
C SER A 364 5.42 -20.31 7.82
N SER A 365 4.31 -20.91 8.26
CA SER A 365 4.09 -21.30 9.66
C SER A 365 4.45 -22.77 9.93
N ALA A 366 5.13 -23.45 9.00
CA ALA A 366 5.47 -24.87 9.16
C ALA A 366 6.34 -25.11 10.40
N HIS A 367 7.31 -24.23 10.63
CA HIS A 367 8.20 -24.31 11.79
C HIS A 367 7.52 -23.83 13.08
N TYR A 368 6.79 -22.70 13.02
CA TYR A 368 6.02 -22.15 14.13
C TYR A 368 4.55 -21.93 13.77
N LEU A 369 3.71 -22.93 14.05
CA LEU A 369 2.29 -22.90 13.74
C LEU A 369 1.53 -21.68 14.30
N PRO A 370 1.80 -21.19 15.53
CA PRO A 370 1.12 -20.00 16.06
C PRO A 370 1.27 -18.73 15.22
N ASN A 371 2.31 -18.62 14.38
CA ASN A 371 2.50 -17.47 13.50
C ASN A 371 1.59 -17.48 12.26
N GLN A 372 0.83 -18.55 12.02
CA GLN A 372 -0.09 -18.66 10.88
C GLN A 372 -1.01 -17.43 10.75
N LEU A 373 -1.64 -17.02 11.87
CA LEU A 373 -2.60 -15.90 11.84
C LEU A 373 -1.92 -14.59 11.43
N LEU A 374 -0.71 -14.32 11.94
CA LEU A 374 0.07 -13.14 11.57
C LEU A 374 0.31 -13.10 10.05
N TYR A 375 0.77 -14.21 9.47
CA TYR A 375 1.08 -14.26 8.04
C TYR A 375 -0.18 -14.12 7.18
N GLU A 376 -1.26 -14.82 7.53
CA GLU A 376 -2.55 -14.68 6.83
C GLU A 376 -3.09 -13.25 6.90
N GLN A 377 -3.00 -12.59 8.06
CA GLN A 377 -3.44 -11.20 8.21
C GLN A 377 -2.57 -10.24 7.40
N VAL A 378 -1.24 -10.38 7.43
CA VAL A 378 -0.32 -9.55 6.61
C VAL A 378 -0.68 -9.68 5.12
N ILE A 379 -0.88 -10.90 4.62
CA ILE A 379 -1.22 -11.16 3.21
C ILE A 379 -2.59 -10.59 2.86
N PHE A 380 -3.60 -10.83 3.71
CA PHE A 380 -4.96 -10.34 3.48
C PHE A 380 -5.03 -8.81 3.43
N ASN A 381 -4.39 -8.14 4.39
CA ASN A 381 -4.30 -6.69 4.45
C ASN A 381 -3.51 -6.14 3.25
N LEU A 382 -2.42 -6.83 2.84
CA LEU A 382 -1.61 -6.44 1.69
C LEU A 382 -2.45 -6.45 0.42
N PHE A 383 -3.21 -7.52 0.20
CA PHE A 383 -4.06 -7.62 -0.97
C PHE A 383 -5.14 -6.54 -1.00
N SER A 384 -5.72 -6.18 0.15
CA SER A 384 -6.64 -5.04 0.20
C SER A 384 -5.93 -3.73 -0.17
N LEU A 385 -4.78 -3.45 0.45
CA LEU A 385 -3.99 -2.23 0.23
C LEU A 385 -3.64 -2.02 -1.25
N VAL A 386 -3.18 -3.06 -1.96
CA VAL A 386 -2.76 -2.94 -3.37
C VAL A 386 -3.90 -3.15 -4.38
N GLY A 387 -5.15 -3.25 -3.91
CA GLY A 387 -6.34 -3.35 -4.75
C GLY A 387 -6.58 -4.73 -5.38
N ILE A 388 -5.99 -5.79 -4.82
CA ILE A 388 -6.22 -7.19 -5.19
C ILE A 388 -7.44 -7.75 -4.45
N GLY A 389 -7.53 -7.50 -3.14
CA GLY A 389 -8.65 -7.85 -2.28
C GLY A 389 -9.77 -6.82 -2.40
N GLN A 390 -10.43 -6.79 -3.56
CA GLN A 390 -11.47 -5.81 -3.85
C GLN A 390 -12.76 -6.09 -3.09
N ARG A 391 -13.43 -5.02 -2.62
CA ARG A 391 -14.75 -5.11 -1.97
C ARG A 391 -15.88 -5.37 -2.97
N ILE A 392 -15.67 -4.95 -4.21
CA ILE A 392 -16.60 -5.16 -5.32
C ILE A 392 -16.25 -6.50 -5.95
N ARG A 393 -17.23 -7.39 -6.03
CA ARG A 393 -17.09 -8.66 -6.73
C ARG A 393 -16.91 -8.38 -8.22
N LYS A 394 -15.73 -8.68 -8.75
CA LYS A 394 -15.38 -8.55 -10.16
C LYS A 394 -14.76 -9.84 -10.67
N ASP A 395 -14.93 -10.07 -11.96
CA ASP A 395 -14.41 -11.23 -12.67
C ASP A 395 -12.89 -11.15 -12.94
N SER A 396 -12.31 -9.97 -12.76
CA SER A 396 -10.94 -9.58 -13.06
C SER A 396 -10.64 -8.27 -12.34
N LEU A 397 -9.37 -7.91 -12.17
CA LEU A 397 -8.95 -6.61 -11.66
C LEU A 397 -9.16 -5.46 -12.69
N LYS A 398 -9.74 -5.75 -13.85
CA LYS A 398 -10.09 -4.75 -14.87
C LYS A 398 -11.24 -3.88 -14.40
N ILE A 399 -11.10 -2.58 -14.64
CA ILE A 399 -12.22 -1.63 -14.57
C ILE A 399 -13.16 -1.93 -15.74
N ARG A 400 -14.44 -2.22 -15.48
CA ARG A 400 -15.40 -2.57 -16.54
C ARG A 400 -15.99 -1.34 -17.20
N ASN A 401 -16.29 -0.31 -16.42
CA ASN A 401 -16.83 0.95 -16.89
C ASN A 401 -16.53 2.10 -15.92
N ARG A 402 -16.75 3.32 -16.39
CA ARG A 402 -16.49 4.55 -15.63
C ARG A 402 -17.39 4.69 -14.40
N MET A 403 -18.63 4.19 -14.44
CA MET A 403 -19.55 4.29 -13.29
C MET A 403 -19.06 3.45 -12.12
N GLU A 404 -18.48 2.26 -12.39
CA GLU A 404 -17.87 1.41 -11.38
C GLU A 404 -16.60 2.05 -10.78
N GLU A 405 -15.79 2.71 -11.61
CA GLU A 405 -14.60 3.44 -11.14
C GLU A 405 -14.99 4.63 -10.24
N GLU A 406 -15.94 5.45 -10.67
CA GLU A 406 -16.42 6.62 -9.93
C GLU A 406 -17.16 6.25 -8.64
N MET A 407 -17.66 5.01 -8.52
CA MET A 407 -18.23 4.48 -7.28
C MET A 407 -17.16 4.22 -6.22
N GLU A 408 -15.96 3.77 -6.61
CA GLU A 408 -14.85 3.56 -5.69
C GLU A 408 -14.12 4.88 -5.36
N VAL A 409 -13.86 5.69 -6.38
CA VAL A 409 -13.19 6.98 -6.25
C VAL A 409 -13.61 7.94 -7.35
N ALA A 410 -14.35 8.98 -6.99
CA ALA A 410 -14.68 10.07 -7.88
C ALA A 410 -13.67 11.22 -7.75
N GLU A 411 -13.64 12.12 -8.73
CA GLU A 411 -12.74 13.27 -8.72
C GLU A 411 -12.96 14.16 -7.48
N LYS A 412 -14.22 14.34 -7.05
CA LYS A 412 -14.56 15.03 -5.80
C LYS A 412 -13.87 14.44 -4.56
N ASN A 413 -13.62 13.13 -4.55
CA ASN A 413 -12.97 12.46 -3.42
C ASN A 413 -11.49 12.79 -3.32
N ILE A 414 -10.84 13.26 -4.39
CA ILE A 414 -9.41 13.57 -4.42
C ILE A 414 -9.10 15.07 -4.38
N MET A 415 -10.12 15.93 -4.29
CA MET A 415 -9.95 17.37 -4.12
C MET A 415 -9.41 17.73 -2.73
N VAL A 416 -8.60 18.79 -2.65
CA VAL A 416 -8.01 19.34 -1.42
C VAL A 416 -7.85 20.87 -1.54
N LEU A 417 -7.60 21.55 -0.42
CA LEU A 417 -7.21 22.97 -0.35
C LEU A 417 -8.14 23.93 -1.11
N PRO A 418 -9.46 23.95 -0.83
CA PRO A 418 -10.41 24.76 -1.59
C PRO A 418 -10.12 26.27 -1.53
N GLU A 419 -9.65 26.79 -0.39
CA GLU A 419 -9.28 28.19 -0.19
C GLU A 419 -8.05 28.59 -1.01
N LEU A 420 -7.11 27.66 -1.25
CA LEU A 420 -5.98 27.91 -2.13
C LEU A 420 -6.41 27.84 -3.60
N CYS A 421 -7.26 26.88 -3.95
CA CYS A 421 -7.66 26.66 -5.34
C CYS A 421 -8.51 27.78 -5.94
N ILE A 422 -9.24 28.55 -5.13
CA ILE A 422 -9.99 29.73 -5.62
C ILE A 422 -9.05 30.86 -6.07
N GLU A 423 -7.84 30.94 -5.51
CA GLU A 423 -6.83 31.95 -5.85
C GLU A 423 -5.94 31.53 -7.04
N CYS A 424 -6.04 30.27 -7.49
CA CYS A 424 -5.24 29.72 -8.57
C CYS A 424 -5.82 30.08 -9.94
N ASN A 425 -5.21 31.07 -10.59
CA ASN A 425 -5.57 31.48 -11.97
C ASN A 425 -4.75 30.74 -13.05
N ASP A 426 -3.66 30.06 -12.67
CA ASP A 426 -2.80 29.28 -13.55
C ASP A 426 -2.24 28.04 -12.83
N CYS A 427 -1.54 27.19 -13.57
CA CYS A 427 -0.95 25.95 -13.07
C CYS A 427 0.57 26.02 -12.85
N PHE A 428 1.18 27.21 -12.93
CA PHE A 428 2.64 27.38 -12.78
C PHE A 428 3.07 27.25 -11.33
N ARG A 429 2.24 27.72 -10.40
CA ARG A 429 2.45 27.50 -8.96
C ARG A 429 2.31 26.03 -8.62
N VAL A 430 3.30 25.47 -7.93
CA VAL A 430 3.33 24.06 -7.55
C VAL A 430 2.10 23.69 -6.74
N GLU A 431 1.63 24.56 -5.84
CA GLU A 431 0.46 24.29 -5.01
C GLU A 431 -0.84 24.24 -5.83
N CYS A 432 -0.93 25.03 -6.91
CA CYS A 432 -2.10 25.04 -7.80
C CYS A 432 -2.21 23.77 -8.65
N GLN A 433 -1.13 22.98 -8.78
CA GLN A 433 -1.18 21.68 -9.47
C GLN A 433 -2.04 20.63 -8.73
N LEU A 434 -2.43 20.91 -7.47
CA LEU A 434 -3.37 20.09 -6.70
C LEU A 434 -4.85 20.48 -6.90
N CYS A 435 -5.13 21.49 -7.73
CA CYS A 435 -6.48 21.91 -8.07
C CYS A 435 -6.98 21.21 -9.33
N SER A 436 -8.26 20.79 -9.36
CA SER A 436 -8.86 20.03 -10.48
C SER A 436 -8.57 20.60 -11.87
N PRO A 437 -8.67 21.93 -12.13
CA PRO A 437 -8.37 22.48 -13.45
C PRO A 437 -6.94 22.22 -13.94
N CYS A 438 -5.99 21.97 -13.02
CA CYS A 438 -4.59 21.70 -13.31
C CYS A 438 -4.24 20.20 -13.30
N PHE A 439 -5.22 19.31 -13.08
CA PHE A 439 -4.96 17.88 -13.04
C PHE A 439 -4.57 17.33 -14.41
N THR A 440 -3.38 16.75 -14.47
CA THR A 440 -3.03 15.84 -15.56
C THR A 440 -3.70 14.48 -15.36
N PRO A 441 -3.87 13.66 -16.42
CA PRO A 441 -4.34 12.29 -16.27
C PRO A 441 -3.49 11.45 -15.31
N GLU A 442 -2.17 11.71 -15.26
CA GLU A 442 -1.27 11.06 -14.32
C GLU A 442 -1.53 11.53 -12.88
N THR A 443 -1.69 12.83 -12.64
CA THR A 443 -2.02 13.37 -11.32
C THR A 443 -3.31 12.77 -10.80
N LYS A 444 -4.38 12.78 -11.62
CA LYS A 444 -5.68 12.20 -11.25
C LYS A 444 -5.55 10.73 -10.88
N LEU A 445 -4.77 9.94 -11.63
CA LEU A 445 -4.53 8.53 -11.34
C LEU A 445 -3.75 8.33 -10.03
N ILE A 446 -2.67 9.08 -9.82
CA ILE A 446 -1.85 9.00 -8.60
C ILE A 446 -2.69 9.30 -7.36
N LEU A 447 -3.48 10.38 -7.40
CA LEU A 447 -4.29 10.79 -6.27
C LEU A 447 -5.45 9.81 -6.03
N SER A 448 -6.05 9.28 -7.09
CA SER A 448 -7.11 8.25 -6.97
C SER A 448 -6.57 6.97 -6.35
N GLN A 449 -5.40 6.50 -6.78
CA GLN A 449 -4.74 5.34 -6.17
C GLN A 449 -4.36 5.60 -4.71
N SER A 450 -3.81 6.77 -4.40
CA SER A 450 -3.43 7.13 -3.03
C SER A 450 -4.66 7.21 -2.12
N TYR A 451 -5.78 7.71 -2.63
CA TYR A 451 -7.05 7.72 -1.92
C TYR A 451 -7.53 6.30 -1.62
N LEU A 452 -7.56 5.41 -2.63
CA LEU A 452 -7.98 4.02 -2.47
C LEU A 452 -7.06 3.24 -1.53
N GLU A 453 -5.74 3.41 -1.63
CA GLU A 453 -4.78 2.82 -0.70
C GLU A 453 -5.09 3.25 0.74
N ASN A 454 -5.35 4.54 0.98
CA ASN A 454 -5.71 5.02 2.32
C ASN A 454 -7.04 4.45 2.84
N GLN A 455 -8.04 4.26 1.96
CA GLN A 455 -9.32 3.62 2.32
C GLN A 455 -9.21 2.11 2.56
N ASN A 456 -8.22 1.47 1.95
CA ASN A 456 -8.02 0.02 1.97
C ASN A 456 -6.84 -0.43 2.84
N LYS A 457 -6.15 0.50 3.52
CA LYS A 457 -4.94 0.20 4.29
C LYS A 457 -5.14 -0.79 5.43
N MET A 458 -6.35 -0.91 5.98
CA MET A 458 -6.64 -1.79 7.12
C MET A 458 -5.60 -1.60 8.26
N ASP A 459 -4.87 -2.64 8.66
CA ASP A 459 -3.81 -2.58 9.69
C ASP A 459 -2.43 -2.16 9.14
N PHE A 460 -2.34 -1.71 7.89
CA PHE A 460 -1.17 -0.97 7.41
C PHE A 460 -1.23 0.49 7.83
N GLN A 461 -0.10 1.01 8.28
CA GLN A 461 0.14 2.42 8.55
C GLN A 461 1.01 3.01 7.44
N ARG A 462 0.64 4.18 6.93
CA ARG A 462 1.46 4.93 5.97
C ARG A 462 2.65 5.53 6.70
N ILE A 463 3.86 5.31 6.19
CA ILE A 463 5.09 5.93 6.72
C ILE A 463 5.74 6.88 5.71
N PHE A 464 5.38 6.75 4.44
CA PHE A 464 5.68 7.72 3.40
C PHE A 464 4.51 7.80 2.39
N PRO A 465 4.04 9.01 2.00
CA PRO A 465 4.36 10.32 2.56
C PRO A 465 4.18 10.43 4.08
N PRO A 466 5.11 11.09 4.80
CA PRO A 466 5.06 11.18 6.26
C PRO A 466 3.91 12.09 6.74
N PRO A 467 3.50 11.96 8.02
CA PRO A 467 2.68 12.96 8.69
C PRO A 467 3.34 14.34 8.63
N ILE A 468 2.54 15.38 8.36
CA ILE A 468 3.04 16.75 8.21
C ILE A 468 3.48 17.30 9.56
N THR A 469 4.71 17.82 9.63
CA THR A 469 5.23 18.53 10.79
C THR A 469 5.50 19.98 10.42
N LYS A 470 5.46 20.89 11.42
CA LYS A 470 5.67 22.34 11.20
C LYS A 470 7.02 22.67 10.55
N ASP A 471 8.02 21.81 10.77
CA ASP A 471 9.41 22.01 10.35
C ASP A 471 9.81 21.15 9.13
N MET A 472 8.84 20.57 8.42
CA MET A 472 9.13 19.66 7.31
C MET A 472 9.71 20.40 6.09
N ILE A 473 10.95 20.08 5.73
CA ILE A 473 11.61 20.58 4.52
C ILE A 473 11.31 19.64 3.37
N LEU A 474 10.50 20.09 2.40
CA LEU A 474 10.10 19.28 1.24
C LEU A 474 11.06 19.38 0.05
N LYS A 475 12.04 20.27 0.10
CA LYS A 475 12.94 20.57 -1.05
C LYS A 475 13.77 19.38 -1.48
N ASP A 476 14.03 18.44 -0.57
CA ASP A 476 14.85 17.25 -0.83
C ASP A 476 14.05 16.13 -1.52
N TYR A 477 12.74 16.29 -1.69
CA TYR A 477 11.88 15.33 -2.37
C TYR A 477 11.68 15.68 -3.85
N THR A 478 11.39 14.67 -4.67
CA THR A 478 10.95 14.88 -6.05
C THR A 478 9.65 15.70 -6.08
N ILE A 479 9.41 16.46 -7.16
CA ILE A 479 8.18 17.28 -7.29
C ILE A 479 6.91 16.45 -7.07
N LYS A 480 6.86 15.22 -7.60
CA LYS A 480 5.72 14.31 -7.39
C LYS A 480 5.54 13.91 -5.92
N ASN A 481 6.64 13.65 -5.20
CA ASN A 481 6.58 13.38 -3.76
C ASN A 481 6.15 14.63 -2.97
N GLN A 482 6.66 15.81 -3.32
CA GLN A 482 6.24 17.08 -2.69
C GLN A 482 4.73 17.31 -2.85
N LEU A 483 4.22 17.15 -4.08
CA LEU A 483 2.79 17.27 -4.37
C LEU A 483 1.97 16.24 -3.61
N LEU A 484 2.42 14.99 -3.53
CA LEU A 484 1.70 13.95 -2.81
C LEU A 484 1.69 14.21 -1.29
N VAL A 485 2.80 14.68 -0.72
CA VAL A 485 2.86 15.10 0.68
C VAL A 485 1.87 16.23 0.95
N ARG A 486 1.87 17.28 0.10
CA ARG A 486 0.92 18.40 0.21
C ARG A 486 -0.53 17.97 0.00
N TRP A 487 -0.78 17.00 -0.85
CA TRP A 487 -2.12 16.44 -1.02
C TRP A 487 -2.60 15.73 0.25
N TYR A 488 -1.75 14.90 0.87
CA TYR A 488 -2.08 14.27 2.15
C TYR A 488 -2.24 15.29 3.28
N GLN A 489 -1.49 16.39 3.25
CA GLN A 489 -1.70 17.52 4.16
C GLN A 489 -3.12 18.08 4.01
N GLY A 490 -3.51 18.45 2.78
CA GLY A 490 -4.86 18.97 2.54
C GLY A 490 -5.95 17.97 2.89
N LYS A 491 -5.71 16.65 2.75
CA LYS A 491 -6.61 15.62 3.27
C LYS A 491 -6.71 15.60 4.80
N CYS A 492 -5.57 15.70 5.49
CA CYS A 492 -5.49 15.76 6.95
C CYS A 492 -6.17 17.02 7.52
N GLU A 493 -6.07 18.16 6.84
CA GLU A 493 -6.74 19.41 7.21
C GLU A 493 -8.27 19.31 7.07
N LEU A 494 -8.76 18.55 6.08
CA LEU A 494 -10.19 18.29 5.90
C LEU A 494 -10.72 17.19 6.84
N ASP A 495 -9.90 16.17 7.12
CA ASP A 495 -10.23 15.01 7.95
C ASP A 495 -8.98 14.49 8.65
N HIS A 496 -8.93 14.66 9.98
CA HIS A 496 -7.80 14.27 10.81
C HIS A 496 -7.41 12.79 10.71
N SER A 497 -8.32 11.90 10.27
CA SER A 497 -7.98 10.49 10.07
C SER A 497 -6.95 10.24 8.96
N TRP A 498 -6.69 11.24 8.09
CA TRP A 498 -5.70 11.17 7.01
C TRP A 498 -4.29 11.59 7.43
N CYS A 499 -4.13 12.15 8.63
CA CYS A 499 -2.84 12.65 9.12
C CYS A 499 -1.83 11.52 9.37
N SER A 500 -2.29 10.29 9.61
CA SER A 500 -1.49 9.11 9.98
C SER A 500 -1.50 7.97 8.97
#